data_AF-A0A6B3N7L7-F1
#
_entry.id   AF-A0A6B3N7L7-F1
#
_cell.length_a   1.000
_cell.length_b   1.000
_cell.length_c   1.000
_cell.angle_alpha   90.00
_cell.angle_beta   90.00
_cell.angle_gamma   90.00
#
_symmetry.space_group_name_H-M   'P 1'
#
loop_
_entity.id
_entity.type
_entity.pdbx_description
1 polymer ?
#
loop_
_entity_poly.entity_id
_entity_poly.type
_entity_poly.pdbx_seq_one_letter_code
_entity_poly.pdbx_strand_id
1 'polypeptide(L)'
;LPMRLTPNHNLIIYEIEPEQQQALEEILKSNGIIITPEGIEPLVRYSMACPALPTCGLAITESERALPGIIERIRVLLDKLGLQQEHFVIRMTGCPNGCARPYMAELGFVGSAPEKYQVWLGGSPNQTRLARVYENKMPIQELESFLEPIFVYFKTERQAEESFGDFCDRIGFDAIRDHCHSNQPTPMSTNSENGLVNEAVAAEPVKKTVSTQNRRHRIRVRDELHQRIKEAAAKQGKTMTDLAAEALEAYLEKIS
;
A
#
# COMPACT_ATOMS: atom_id res chain seq x y z
N LEU A 1 16.40 -18.52 -28.05
CA LEU A 1 15.94 -19.33 -26.89
C LEU A 1 14.48 -18.94 -26.61
N PRO A 2 13.56 -19.92 -26.48
CA PRO A 2 12.19 -19.63 -26.11
C PRO A 2 12.07 -19.10 -24.68
N MET A 3 11.01 -18.34 -24.43
CA MET A 3 10.82 -17.56 -23.21
C MET A 3 9.41 -17.74 -22.63
N ARG A 4 9.28 -17.82 -21.31
CA ARG A 4 8.02 -17.87 -20.58
C ARG A 4 7.98 -16.81 -19.49
N LEU A 5 6.95 -15.97 -19.50
CA LEU A 5 6.67 -15.06 -18.40
C LEU A 5 6.01 -15.82 -17.25
N THR A 6 6.45 -15.53 -16.03
CA THR A 6 5.87 -16.11 -14.81
C THR A 6 4.82 -15.16 -14.22
N PRO A 7 3.89 -15.68 -13.39
CA PRO A 7 2.95 -14.84 -12.65
C PRO A 7 3.60 -13.88 -11.64
N ASN A 8 4.91 -13.98 -11.41
CA ASN A 8 5.66 -13.16 -10.47
C ASN A 8 6.57 -12.11 -11.14
N HIS A 9 6.22 -11.69 -12.36
CA HIS A 9 6.97 -10.69 -13.14
C HIS A 9 8.41 -11.12 -13.49
N ASN A 10 8.71 -12.43 -13.43
CA ASN A 10 9.99 -13.01 -13.85
C ASN A 10 9.87 -13.69 -15.23
N LEU A 11 11.02 -13.98 -15.83
CA LEU A 11 11.17 -14.66 -17.12
C LEU A 11 11.89 -16.00 -16.93
N ILE A 12 11.43 -17.05 -17.59
CA ILE A 12 12.12 -18.33 -17.74
C ILE A 12 12.61 -18.44 -19.18
N ILE A 13 13.92 -18.60 -19.35
CA ILE A 13 14.54 -18.99 -20.62
C ILE A 13 14.74 -20.51 -20.55
N TYR A 14 14.21 -21.25 -21.53
CA TYR A 14 14.21 -22.71 -21.51
C TYR A 14 14.64 -23.29 -22.87
N GLU A 15 14.76 -24.62 -22.96
CA GLU A 15 15.34 -25.31 -24.14
C GLU A 15 16.74 -24.76 -24.47
N ILE A 16 17.58 -24.68 -23.44
CA ILE A 16 18.98 -24.27 -23.56
C ILE A 16 19.81 -25.54 -23.73
N GLU A 17 20.47 -25.67 -24.88
CA GLU A 17 21.42 -26.76 -25.09
C GLU A 17 22.61 -26.60 -24.12
N PRO A 18 23.16 -27.70 -23.56
CA PRO A 18 24.25 -27.63 -22.57
C PRO A 18 25.44 -26.78 -23.01
N GLU A 19 25.79 -26.81 -24.31
CA GLU A 19 26.91 -26.06 -24.87
C GLU A 19 26.66 -24.55 -24.92
N GLN A 20 25.39 -24.12 -24.88
CA GLN A 20 24.98 -22.71 -24.91
C GLN A 20 24.87 -22.10 -23.51
N GLN A 21 24.80 -22.93 -22.45
CA GLN A 21 24.55 -22.47 -21.09
C GLN A 21 25.57 -21.44 -20.63
N GLN A 22 26.87 -21.75 -20.76
CA GLN A 22 27.93 -20.84 -20.29
C GLN A 22 27.88 -19.48 -21.00
N ALA A 23 27.72 -19.48 -22.32
CA ALA A 23 27.63 -18.24 -23.10
C ALA A 23 26.41 -17.40 -22.68
N LEU A 24 25.26 -18.04 -22.43
CA LEU A 24 24.07 -17.35 -21.94
C LEU A 24 24.30 -16.75 -20.55
N GLU A 25 24.88 -17.51 -19.62
CA GLU A 25 25.17 -17.03 -18.27
C GLU A 25 26.11 -15.82 -18.29
N GLU A 26 27.14 -15.83 -19.15
CA GLU A 26 28.07 -14.72 -19.32
C GLU A 26 27.37 -13.46 -19.86
N ILE A 27 26.46 -13.62 -20.82
CA ILE A 27 25.62 -12.52 -21.33
C ILE A 27 24.75 -11.93 -20.20
N LEU A 28 24.09 -12.77 -19.41
CA LEU A 28 23.21 -12.31 -18.33
C LEU A 28 24.02 -11.60 -17.24
N LYS A 29 25.13 -12.20 -16.79
CA LYS A 29 26.02 -11.64 -15.76
C LYS A 29 26.64 -10.32 -16.19
N SER A 30 27.11 -10.21 -17.45
CA SER A 30 27.69 -8.97 -17.99
C SER A 30 26.67 -7.82 -18.11
N ASN A 31 25.38 -8.13 -18.14
CA ASN A 31 24.29 -7.15 -18.13
C ASN A 31 23.69 -6.94 -16.72
N GLY A 32 24.35 -7.42 -15.67
CA GLY A 32 23.94 -7.22 -14.27
C GLY A 32 22.76 -8.08 -13.82
N ILE A 33 22.40 -9.13 -14.57
CA ILE A 33 21.31 -10.05 -14.21
C ILE A 33 21.88 -11.14 -13.29
N ILE A 34 21.33 -11.22 -12.08
CA ILE A 34 21.61 -12.30 -11.14
C ILE A 34 20.83 -13.53 -11.58
N ILE A 35 21.54 -14.62 -11.88
CA ILE A 35 20.96 -15.84 -12.47
C ILE A 35 20.75 -16.98 -11.46
N THR A 36 21.29 -16.84 -10.25
CA THR A 36 21.10 -17.83 -9.17
C THR A 36 20.09 -17.30 -8.15
N PRO A 37 19.14 -18.14 -7.70
CA PRO A 37 18.18 -17.69 -6.70
C PRO A 37 18.82 -17.27 -5.36
N GLU A 38 19.96 -17.84 -5.01
CA GLU A 38 20.72 -17.54 -3.79
C GLU A 38 21.44 -16.19 -3.86
N GLY A 39 21.66 -15.66 -5.07
CA GLY A 39 22.25 -14.34 -5.27
C GLY A 39 21.25 -13.20 -5.12
N ILE A 40 19.95 -13.49 -5.02
CA ILE A 40 18.88 -12.50 -4.91
C ILE A 40 18.43 -12.43 -3.45
N GLU A 41 18.39 -11.21 -2.90
CA GLU A 41 17.89 -10.99 -1.55
C GLU A 41 16.46 -11.57 -1.40
N PRO A 42 16.19 -12.40 -0.37
CA PRO A 42 14.93 -13.12 -0.27
C PRO A 42 13.66 -12.27 -0.26
N LEU A 43 13.63 -11.12 0.43
CA LEU A 43 12.47 -10.22 0.39
C LEU A 43 12.25 -9.70 -1.03
N VAL A 44 13.30 -9.29 -1.75
CA VAL A 44 13.21 -8.88 -3.15
C VAL A 44 12.63 -10.01 -4.01
N ARG A 45 13.15 -11.24 -3.86
CA ARG A 45 12.70 -12.41 -4.62
C ARG A 45 11.21 -12.72 -4.42
N TYR A 46 10.68 -12.52 -3.23
CA TYR A 46 9.27 -12.78 -2.89
C TYR A 46 8.38 -11.54 -2.94
N SER A 47 8.90 -10.43 -3.47
CA SER A 47 8.18 -9.16 -3.55
C SER A 47 7.56 -8.89 -4.91
N MET A 48 6.46 -8.13 -4.92
CA MET A 48 5.82 -7.71 -6.17
C MET A 48 5.10 -6.37 -6.04
N ALA A 49 5.23 -5.52 -7.05
CA ALA A 49 4.49 -4.26 -7.16
C ALA A 49 3.70 -4.19 -8.47
N CYS A 50 2.60 -3.43 -8.48
CA CYS A 50 1.97 -3.00 -9.72
C CYS A 50 2.63 -1.71 -10.25
N PRO A 51 2.45 -1.35 -11.53
CA PRO A 51 3.04 -0.14 -12.08
C PRO A 51 2.71 1.14 -11.31
N ALA A 52 1.44 1.33 -10.96
CA ALA A 52 0.95 2.55 -10.32
C ALA A 52 1.38 3.82 -11.09
N LEU A 53 1.87 4.84 -10.39
CA LEU A 53 2.35 6.08 -11.01
C LEU A 53 3.66 5.84 -11.78
N PRO A 54 3.90 6.55 -12.89
CA PRO A 54 3.12 7.67 -13.43
C PRO A 54 2.08 7.26 -14.50
N THR A 55 2.03 5.99 -14.91
CA THR A 55 1.29 5.56 -16.11
C THR A 55 -0.12 5.05 -15.83
N CYS A 56 -0.39 4.55 -14.61
CA CYS A 56 -1.73 4.10 -14.23
C CYS A 56 -2.61 5.28 -13.82
N GLY A 57 -3.64 5.58 -14.62
CA GLY A 57 -4.61 6.64 -14.33
C GLY A 57 -5.51 6.40 -13.11
N LEU A 58 -5.43 5.22 -12.47
CA LEU A 58 -6.17 4.86 -11.26
C LEU A 58 -5.30 4.88 -10.00
N ALA A 59 -3.99 5.10 -10.13
CA ALA A 59 -3.08 5.09 -9.00
C ALA A 59 -3.39 6.24 -8.02
N ILE A 60 -3.40 5.92 -6.74
CA ILE A 60 -3.59 6.89 -5.64
C ILE A 60 -2.21 7.29 -5.07
N THR A 61 -1.27 6.34 -5.03
CA THR A 61 0.12 6.52 -4.57
C THR A 61 1.05 5.60 -5.38
N GLU A 62 2.35 5.69 -5.11
CA GLU A 62 3.38 4.85 -5.74
C GLU A 62 3.21 3.36 -5.45
N SER A 63 3.89 2.54 -6.26
CA SER A 63 4.04 1.10 -6.01
C SER A 63 5.37 0.61 -6.57
N GLU A 64 5.49 0.37 -7.87
CA GLU A 64 6.72 -0.16 -8.51
C GLU A 64 7.96 0.65 -8.15
N ARG A 65 7.88 1.98 -8.26
CA ARG A 65 9.01 2.88 -8.00
C ARG A 65 9.35 3.03 -6.51
N ALA A 66 8.43 2.71 -5.61
CA ALA A 66 8.61 2.85 -4.17
C ALA A 66 9.05 1.55 -3.49
N LEU A 67 8.60 0.40 -4.03
CA LEU A 67 8.81 -0.90 -3.39
C LEU A 67 10.29 -1.25 -3.12
N PRO A 68 11.26 -1.00 -4.02
CA PRO A 68 12.68 -1.30 -3.75
C PRO A 68 13.21 -0.65 -2.46
N GLY A 69 12.97 0.66 -2.28
CA GLY A 69 13.39 1.38 -1.07
C GLY A 69 12.62 0.97 0.18
N ILE A 70 11.36 0.55 0.04
CA ILE A 70 10.56 0.03 1.16
C ILE A 70 11.08 -1.34 1.62
N ILE A 71 11.47 -2.22 0.68
CA ILE A 71 12.08 -3.51 1.02
C ILE A 71 13.41 -3.31 1.73
N GLU A 72 14.25 -2.37 1.26
CA GLU A 72 15.52 -2.04 1.91
C GLU A 72 15.32 -1.59 3.37
N ARG A 73 14.34 -0.70 3.61
CA ARG A 73 13.97 -0.26 4.98
C ARG A 73 13.49 -1.42 5.85
N ILE A 74 12.68 -2.33 5.31
CA ILE A 74 12.23 -3.54 6.02
C ILE A 74 13.41 -4.46 6.34
N ARG A 75 14.33 -4.68 5.39
CA ARG A 75 15.55 -5.48 5.61
C ARG A 75 16.40 -4.90 6.73
N VAL A 76 16.70 -3.60 6.70
CA VAL A 76 17.43 -2.91 7.77
C VAL A 76 16.75 -3.09 9.13
N LEU A 77 15.41 -3.00 9.17
CA LEU A 77 14.65 -3.23 10.40
C LEU A 77 14.73 -4.67 10.89
N LEU A 78 14.58 -5.67 10.01
CA LEU A 78 14.74 -7.08 10.37
C LEU A 78 16.15 -7.36 10.90
N ASP A 79 17.18 -6.79 10.28
CA ASP A 79 18.56 -6.97 10.70
C ASP A 79 18.82 -6.35 12.09
N LYS A 80 18.29 -5.16 12.35
CA LYS A 80 18.29 -4.51 13.68
C LYS A 80 17.65 -5.43 14.74
N LEU A 81 16.60 -6.14 14.37
CA LEU A 81 15.87 -7.04 15.28
C LEU A 81 16.46 -8.45 15.35
N GLY A 82 17.54 -8.76 14.62
CA GLY A 82 18.15 -10.10 14.60
C GLY A 82 17.29 -11.14 13.86
N LEU A 83 16.57 -10.71 12.82
CA LEU A 83 15.71 -11.51 11.95
C LEU A 83 16.30 -11.61 10.53
N GLN A 84 17.63 -11.67 10.40
CA GLN A 84 18.32 -11.61 9.10
C GLN A 84 17.90 -12.75 8.15
N GLN A 85 17.59 -13.93 8.69
CA GLN A 85 17.20 -15.10 7.90
C GLN A 85 15.71 -15.11 7.52
N GLU A 86 14.92 -14.18 8.07
CA GLU A 86 13.50 -14.12 7.80
C GLU A 86 13.22 -13.49 6.44
N HIS A 87 12.20 -14.04 5.80
CA HIS A 87 11.60 -13.53 4.58
C HIS A 87 10.12 -13.88 4.56
N PHE A 88 9.35 -13.11 3.82
CA PHE A 88 7.92 -13.30 3.66
C PHE A 88 7.45 -12.64 2.38
N VAL A 89 6.26 -13.02 1.93
CA VAL A 89 5.67 -12.51 0.69
C VAL A 89 5.18 -11.07 0.90
N ILE A 90 5.87 -10.11 0.27
CA ILE A 90 5.50 -8.69 0.28
C ILE A 90 4.85 -8.32 -1.04
N ARG A 91 3.71 -7.63 -1.01
CA ARG A 91 3.07 -7.15 -2.25
C ARG A 91 2.54 -5.74 -2.10
N MET A 92 2.75 -4.92 -3.11
CA MET A 92 2.39 -3.51 -3.11
C MET A 92 1.51 -3.16 -4.31
N THR A 93 0.47 -2.36 -4.06
CA THR A 93 -0.36 -1.79 -5.11
C THR A 93 -0.67 -0.34 -4.81
N GLY A 94 -0.70 0.49 -5.85
CA GLY A 94 -0.93 1.94 -5.70
C GLY A 94 -2.40 2.32 -5.50
N CYS A 95 -3.35 1.38 -5.56
CA CYS A 95 -4.79 1.59 -5.38
C CYS A 95 -5.49 0.26 -5.01
N PRO A 96 -6.75 0.26 -4.55
CA PRO A 96 -7.44 -0.95 -4.07
C PRO A 96 -7.85 -1.96 -5.16
N ASN A 97 -7.48 -1.76 -6.42
CA ASN A 97 -7.79 -2.73 -7.49
C ASN A 97 -7.00 -4.05 -7.36
N GLY A 98 -5.89 -4.04 -6.63
CA GLY A 98 -5.19 -5.28 -6.27
C GLY A 98 -4.40 -5.96 -7.40
N CYS A 99 -3.90 -5.22 -8.40
CA CYS A 99 -3.18 -5.78 -9.56
C CYS A 99 -1.98 -6.69 -9.19
N ALA A 100 -1.21 -6.34 -8.15
CA ALA A 100 -0.10 -7.17 -7.66
C ALA A 100 -0.54 -8.24 -6.64
N ARG A 101 -1.85 -8.47 -6.50
CA ARG A 101 -2.46 -9.47 -5.60
C ARG A 101 -2.06 -9.30 -4.12
N PRO A 102 -2.14 -8.07 -3.54
CA PRO A 102 -1.68 -7.79 -2.18
C PRO A 102 -2.52 -8.47 -1.10
N TYR A 103 -3.77 -8.80 -1.40
CA TYR A 103 -4.68 -9.48 -0.49
C TYR A 103 -4.34 -10.96 -0.22
N MET A 104 -3.30 -11.49 -0.87
CA MET A 104 -2.74 -12.82 -0.61
C MET A 104 -1.35 -12.77 0.05
N ALA A 105 -0.83 -11.57 0.31
CA ALA A 105 0.51 -11.37 0.85
C ALA A 105 0.54 -11.60 2.35
N GLU A 106 1.69 -12.03 2.88
CA GLU A 106 1.92 -12.02 4.32
C GLU A 106 2.00 -10.58 4.84
N LEU A 107 2.61 -9.68 4.04
CA LEU A 107 2.63 -8.23 4.24
C LEU A 107 2.22 -7.49 2.95
N GLY A 108 0.99 -6.96 2.94
CA GLY A 108 0.42 -6.25 1.81
C GLY A 108 0.35 -4.73 2.03
N PHE A 109 0.71 -3.95 1.01
CA PHE A 109 0.54 -2.50 0.97
C PHE A 109 -0.46 -2.13 -0.13
N VAL A 110 -1.54 -1.43 0.25
CA VAL A 110 -2.60 -1.01 -0.69
C VAL A 110 -2.79 0.49 -0.59
N GLY A 111 -2.48 1.20 -1.67
CA GLY A 111 -2.54 2.67 -1.72
C GLY A 111 -3.90 3.22 -1.30
N SER A 112 -3.91 4.12 -0.32
CA SER A 112 -5.13 4.65 0.29
C SER A 112 -5.23 6.18 0.25
N ALA A 113 -4.10 6.86 0.18
CA ALA A 113 -3.96 8.29 -0.11
C ALA A 113 -2.52 8.54 -0.61
N PRO A 114 -2.18 9.74 -1.12
CA PRO A 114 -0.78 10.08 -1.42
C PRO A 114 0.13 9.78 -0.22
N GLU A 115 1.20 9.02 -0.45
CA GLU A 115 2.18 8.58 0.56
C GLU A 115 1.60 7.77 1.72
N LYS A 116 0.40 7.20 1.58
CA LYS A 116 -0.25 6.38 2.62
C LYS A 116 -0.78 5.06 2.06
N TYR A 117 -0.66 4.02 2.87
CA TYR A 117 -1.08 2.67 2.51
C TYR A 117 -2.02 2.10 3.59
N GLN A 118 -3.03 1.37 3.17
CA GLN A 118 -3.59 0.31 4.01
C GLN A 118 -2.55 -0.80 4.12
N VAL A 119 -2.34 -1.29 5.33
CA VAL A 119 -1.50 -2.46 5.59
C VAL A 119 -2.38 -3.67 5.80
N TRP A 120 -2.10 -4.72 5.04
CA TRP A 120 -2.80 -6.00 5.08
C TRP A 120 -1.86 -7.08 5.61
N LEU A 121 -2.32 -7.88 6.57
CA LEU A 121 -1.52 -8.93 7.20
C LEU A 121 -2.24 -10.28 7.15
N GLY A 122 -1.48 -11.36 7.32
CA GLY A 122 -2.05 -12.69 7.56
C GLY A 122 -2.39 -13.48 6.29
N GLY A 123 -1.87 -13.12 5.12
CA GLY A 123 -1.77 -14.09 4.00
C GLY A 123 -0.84 -15.25 4.35
N SER A 124 -0.62 -16.17 3.42
CA SER A 124 0.26 -17.33 3.65
C SER A 124 1.37 -17.43 2.59
N PRO A 125 2.53 -18.06 2.89
CA PRO A 125 3.63 -18.25 1.93
C PRO A 125 3.26 -19.04 0.68
N ASN A 126 2.21 -19.86 0.73
CA ASN A 126 1.65 -20.60 -0.40
C ASN A 126 0.41 -19.94 -1.03
N GLN A 127 0.01 -18.75 -0.56
CA GLN A 127 -1.12 -17.95 -1.04
C GLN A 127 -2.44 -18.72 -1.08
N THR A 128 -2.77 -19.44 -0.02
CA THR A 128 -4.07 -20.12 0.15
C THR A 128 -5.02 -19.39 1.10
N ARG A 129 -4.51 -18.38 1.84
CA ARG A 129 -5.28 -17.56 2.78
C ARG A 129 -5.33 -16.10 2.34
N LEU A 130 -6.50 -15.48 2.50
CA LEU A 130 -6.68 -14.03 2.31
C LEU A 130 -6.14 -13.29 3.52
N ALA A 131 -5.30 -12.28 3.26
CA ALA A 131 -4.91 -11.27 4.24
C ALA A 131 -6.13 -10.44 4.66
N ARG A 132 -6.03 -9.77 5.82
CA ARG A 132 -7.05 -8.87 6.35
C ARG A 132 -6.45 -7.48 6.58
N VAL A 133 -7.27 -6.43 6.49
CA VAL A 133 -6.85 -5.06 6.80
C VAL A 133 -6.42 -5.00 8.27
N TYR A 134 -5.16 -4.63 8.50
CA TYR A 134 -4.62 -4.42 9.84
C TYR A 134 -4.62 -2.92 10.20
N GLU A 135 -4.16 -2.07 9.28
CA GLU A 135 -4.14 -0.61 9.39
C GLU A 135 -4.69 0.06 8.11
N ASN A 136 -5.42 1.17 8.25
CA ASN A 136 -6.12 1.80 7.14
C ASN A 136 -5.30 2.88 6.40
N LYS A 137 -4.46 3.63 7.12
CA LYS A 137 -3.78 4.82 6.56
C LYS A 137 -2.39 5.04 7.16
N MET A 138 -1.54 4.02 7.11
CA MET A 138 -0.15 4.12 7.54
C MET A 138 0.62 5.09 6.61
N PRO A 139 1.15 6.22 7.12
CA PRO A 139 2.04 7.10 6.37
C PRO A 139 3.37 6.41 6.14
N ILE A 140 3.86 6.38 4.91
CA ILE A 140 5.05 5.58 4.57
C ILE A 140 6.33 6.03 5.30
N GLN A 141 6.36 7.26 5.79
CA GLN A 141 7.44 7.78 6.63
C GLN A 141 7.49 7.13 8.02
N GLU A 142 6.37 6.55 8.49
CA GLU A 142 6.23 5.90 9.79
C GLU A 142 6.41 4.36 9.73
N LEU A 143 6.85 3.84 8.58
CA LEU A 143 6.97 2.40 8.30
C LEU A 143 7.70 1.63 9.41
N GLU A 144 8.88 2.10 9.83
CA GLU A 144 9.70 1.42 10.82
C GLU A 144 9.02 1.44 12.19
N SER A 145 8.55 2.61 12.64
CA SER A 145 7.81 2.74 13.90
C SER A 145 6.54 1.90 13.94
N PHE A 146 5.93 1.65 12.77
CA PHE A 146 4.74 0.82 12.65
C PHE A 146 5.06 -0.68 12.66
N LEU A 147 6.08 -1.13 11.92
CA LEU A 147 6.41 -2.55 11.77
C LEU A 147 7.29 -3.11 12.90
N GLU A 148 8.13 -2.28 13.53
CA GLU A 148 9.05 -2.71 14.60
C GLU A 148 8.36 -3.48 15.73
N PRO A 149 7.30 -2.97 16.39
CA PRO A 149 6.65 -3.70 17.46
C PRO A 149 5.98 -5.00 16.97
N ILE A 150 5.52 -5.06 15.72
CA ILE A 150 4.91 -6.26 15.13
C ILE A 150 6.00 -7.34 14.93
N PHE A 151 7.17 -6.96 14.42
CA PHE A 151 8.28 -7.88 14.22
C PHE A 151 8.94 -8.32 15.53
N VAL A 152 8.99 -7.44 16.54
CA VAL A 152 9.37 -7.84 17.90
C VAL A 152 8.44 -8.92 18.41
N TYR A 153 7.12 -8.74 18.26
CA TYR A 153 6.15 -9.73 18.72
C TYR A 153 6.27 -11.06 17.95
N PHE A 154 6.47 -10.99 16.63
CA PHE A 154 6.75 -12.17 15.81
C PHE A 154 7.99 -12.90 16.32
N LYS A 155 9.07 -12.19 16.58
CA LYS A 155 10.32 -12.80 17.08
C LYS A 155 10.11 -13.54 18.41
N THR A 156 9.31 -13.00 19.33
CA THR A 156 9.17 -13.55 20.67
C THR A 156 8.13 -14.67 20.76
N GLU A 157 7.02 -14.58 20.04
CA GLU A 157 5.86 -15.48 20.19
C GLU A 157 5.65 -16.45 19.02
N ARG A 158 6.53 -16.44 18.01
CA ARG A 158 6.44 -17.41 16.92
C ARG A 158 6.74 -18.83 17.38
N GLN A 159 6.09 -19.77 16.73
CA GLN A 159 6.42 -21.19 16.83
C GLN A 159 7.62 -21.54 15.94
N ALA A 160 8.21 -22.71 16.16
CA ALA A 160 9.30 -23.19 15.31
C ALA A 160 8.82 -23.29 13.86
N GLU A 161 9.64 -22.76 12.93
CA GLU A 161 9.38 -22.77 11.48
C GLU A 161 8.09 -22.04 11.05
N GLU A 162 7.54 -21.20 11.91
CA GLU A 162 6.33 -20.43 11.59
C GLU A 162 6.63 -19.23 10.70
N SER A 163 5.85 -19.10 9.61
CA SER A 163 5.91 -17.94 8.73
C SER A 163 5.28 -16.70 9.37
N PHE A 164 5.67 -15.50 8.90
CA PHE A 164 5.11 -14.26 9.41
C PHE A 164 3.59 -14.18 9.20
N GLY A 165 3.12 -14.63 8.05
CA GLY A 165 1.70 -14.68 7.74
C GLY A 165 0.89 -15.63 8.63
N ASP A 166 1.43 -16.83 8.89
CA ASP A 166 0.78 -17.81 9.78
C ASP A 166 0.77 -17.33 11.23
N PHE A 167 1.85 -16.70 11.67
CA PHE A 167 1.91 -16.03 12.96
C PHE A 167 0.80 -14.98 13.11
N CYS A 168 0.67 -14.07 12.15
CA CYS A 168 -0.35 -13.03 12.19
C CYS A 168 -1.77 -13.59 12.25
N ASP A 169 -2.01 -14.70 11.54
CA ASP A 169 -3.32 -15.37 11.52
C ASP A 169 -3.62 -16.09 12.85
N ARG A 170 -2.64 -16.82 13.41
CA ARG A 170 -2.76 -17.58 14.67
C ARG A 170 -2.95 -16.66 15.87
N ILE A 171 -2.13 -15.62 15.98
CA ILE A 171 -2.16 -14.69 17.12
C ILE A 171 -3.40 -13.80 17.06
N GLY A 172 -3.81 -13.38 15.85
CA GLY A 172 -4.93 -12.48 15.65
C GLY A 172 -4.59 -11.01 15.90
N PHE A 173 -5.32 -10.12 15.24
CA PHE A 173 -4.95 -8.70 15.17
C PHE A 173 -5.13 -7.95 16.47
N ASP A 174 -6.07 -8.36 17.32
CA ASP A 174 -6.29 -7.71 18.61
C ASP A 174 -5.08 -7.92 19.53
N ALA A 175 -4.56 -9.15 19.61
CA ALA A 175 -3.34 -9.44 20.37
C ALA A 175 -2.10 -8.71 19.82
N ILE A 176 -1.97 -8.60 18.49
CA ILE A 176 -0.88 -7.82 17.88
C ILE A 176 -1.01 -6.33 18.26
N ARG A 177 -2.21 -5.76 18.21
CA ARG A 177 -2.46 -4.35 18.60
C ARG A 177 -2.16 -4.13 20.07
N ASP A 178 -2.63 -5.01 20.95
CA ASP A 178 -2.41 -4.92 22.40
C ASP A 178 -0.90 -4.94 22.73
N HIS A 179 -0.15 -5.81 22.06
CA HIS A 179 1.31 -5.84 22.18
C HIS A 179 1.96 -4.54 21.68
N CYS A 180 1.52 -4.02 20.53
CA CYS A 180 2.05 -2.79 19.96
C CYS A 180 1.76 -1.58 20.86
N HIS A 181 0.59 -1.51 21.50
CA HIS A 181 0.23 -0.45 22.45
C HIS A 181 1.02 -0.53 23.76
N SER A 182 1.23 -1.73 24.28
CA SER A 182 1.94 -1.95 25.56
C SER A 182 3.43 -1.60 25.50
N ASN A 183 4.03 -1.66 24.30
CA ASN A 183 5.44 -1.37 24.07
C ASN A 183 5.69 0.01 23.42
N GLN A 184 4.69 0.89 23.37
CA GLN A 184 4.96 2.28 23.00
C GLN A 184 5.74 2.96 24.15
N PRO A 185 6.90 3.58 23.88
CA PRO A 185 7.53 4.44 24.87
C PRO A 185 6.57 5.58 25.18
N THR A 186 6.23 5.75 26.47
CA THR A 186 5.46 6.89 26.96
C THR A 186 6.03 8.17 26.37
N PRO A 187 5.22 9.07 25.76
CA PRO A 187 5.74 10.36 25.36
C PRO A 187 6.26 11.04 26.62
N MET A 188 7.57 11.33 26.62
CA MET A 188 8.25 11.99 27.71
C MET A 188 7.59 13.35 27.90
N SER A 189 6.77 13.47 28.95
CA SER A 189 6.20 14.73 29.40
C SER A 189 7.36 15.64 29.80
N THR A 190 7.72 16.56 28.91
CA THR A 190 8.63 17.66 29.26
C THR A 190 7.88 18.60 30.19
N ASN A 191 8.15 18.47 31.49
CA ASN A 191 7.91 19.55 32.43
C ASN A 191 8.80 20.73 32.02
N SER A 192 8.22 21.69 31.30
CA SER A 192 8.82 23.00 31.11
C SER A 192 8.24 23.94 32.17
N GLU A 193 8.89 23.97 33.33
CA GLU A 193 8.95 25.18 34.13
C GLU A 193 9.99 26.10 33.49
N ASN A 194 9.52 27.07 32.71
CA ASN A 194 9.97 28.46 32.78
C ASN A 194 9.14 29.30 31.81
N GLY A 195 8.31 30.15 32.39
CA GLY A 195 7.52 31.12 31.67
C GLY A 195 8.41 32.17 31.02
N LEU A 196 8.10 32.47 29.76
CA LEU A 196 8.29 33.76 29.13
C LEU A 196 7.16 33.90 28.11
N VAL A 197 6.20 34.74 28.50
CA VAL A 197 5.14 35.27 27.65
C VAL A 197 5.73 35.90 26.39
N ASN A 198 5.19 35.56 25.22
CA ASN A 198 5.28 36.42 24.06
C ASN A 198 3.96 36.38 23.28
N GLU A 199 3.45 37.58 23.04
CA GLU A 199 2.16 37.91 22.48
C GLU A 199 2.01 37.46 21.02
N ALA A 200 0.81 36.99 20.70
CA ALA A 200 0.41 36.64 19.36
C ALA A 200 0.27 37.90 18.49
N VAL A 201 1.08 37.98 17.42
CA VAL A 201 0.80 38.89 16.30
C VAL A 201 0.31 38.04 15.14
N ALA A 202 -0.95 38.27 14.76
CA ALA A 202 -1.62 37.61 13.66
C ALA A 202 -0.91 37.91 12.33
N ALA A 203 -0.54 36.87 11.57
CA ALA A 203 -0.10 36.97 10.19
C ALA A 203 -1.19 36.41 9.27
N GLU A 204 -1.63 37.23 8.31
CA GLU A 204 -2.65 36.90 7.32
C GLU A 204 -2.18 35.82 6.31
N PRO A 205 -3.10 35.00 5.75
CA PRO A 205 -2.73 33.96 4.80
C PRO A 205 -2.53 34.48 3.37
N VAL A 206 -1.48 33.94 2.76
CA VAL A 206 -0.95 34.14 1.41
C VAL A 206 -1.96 33.81 0.29
N LYS A 207 -2.09 34.70 -0.70
CA LYS A 207 -2.77 34.42 -1.99
C LYS A 207 -1.88 33.56 -2.90
N LYS A 208 -2.30 32.31 -3.15
CA LYS A 208 -1.89 31.53 -4.34
C LYS A 208 -3.11 31.36 -5.25
N THR A 209 -3.02 31.92 -6.44
CA THR A 209 -4.00 31.79 -7.53
C THR A 209 -3.95 30.36 -8.06
N VAL A 210 -5.00 29.57 -7.77
CA VAL A 210 -5.23 28.25 -8.35
C VAL A 210 -6.32 28.36 -9.40
N SER A 211 -6.06 27.85 -10.61
CA SER A 211 -7.01 27.83 -11.73
C SER A 211 -8.28 27.04 -11.36
N THR A 212 -9.44 27.65 -11.57
CA THR A 212 -10.76 27.17 -11.15
C THR A 212 -11.46 26.31 -12.21
N GLN A 213 -10.71 25.52 -13.00
CA GLN A 213 -11.34 24.64 -13.97
C GLN A 213 -11.47 23.22 -13.40
N ASN A 214 -12.72 22.82 -13.17
CA ASN A 214 -13.23 21.47 -12.81
C ASN A 214 -13.09 21.00 -11.35
N ARG A 215 -13.42 21.84 -10.36
CA ARG A 215 -13.87 21.31 -9.05
C ARG A 215 -15.32 20.82 -9.17
N ARG A 216 -15.50 19.49 -9.23
CA ARG A 216 -16.82 18.85 -9.12
C ARG A 216 -17.26 18.82 -7.66
N HIS A 217 -18.27 19.62 -7.31
CA HIS A 217 -18.92 19.56 -6.00
C HIS A 217 -19.82 18.33 -5.95
N ARG A 218 -19.64 17.42 -4.99
CA ARG A 218 -20.47 16.22 -4.83
C ARG A 218 -21.49 16.45 -3.71
N ILE A 219 -22.76 16.37 -4.04
CA ILE A 219 -23.87 16.39 -3.09
C ILE A 219 -24.40 14.96 -2.97
N ARG A 220 -24.55 14.43 -1.76
CA ARG A 220 -25.18 13.12 -1.54
C ARG A 220 -26.69 13.28 -1.50
N VAL A 221 -27.38 12.38 -2.19
CA VAL A 221 -28.84 12.31 -2.24
C VAL A 221 -29.29 11.03 -1.53
N ARG A 222 -30.44 11.03 -0.85
CA ARG A 222 -31.01 9.83 -0.21
C ARG A 222 -31.33 8.76 -1.26
N ASP A 223 -31.23 7.50 -0.87
CA ASP A 223 -31.34 6.34 -1.79
C ASP A 223 -32.67 6.31 -2.58
N GLU A 224 -33.79 6.62 -1.92
CA GLU A 224 -35.10 6.69 -2.58
C GLU A 224 -35.15 7.77 -3.68
N LEU A 225 -34.55 8.93 -3.41
CA LEU A 225 -34.52 10.04 -4.36
C LEU A 225 -33.50 9.78 -5.48
N HIS A 226 -32.38 9.12 -5.17
CA HIS A 226 -31.42 8.65 -6.17
C HIS A 226 -32.08 7.72 -7.19
N GLN A 227 -32.88 6.75 -6.74
CA GLN A 227 -33.58 5.81 -7.62
C GLN A 227 -34.59 6.53 -8.52
N ARG A 228 -35.34 7.49 -7.99
CA ARG A 228 -36.29 8.31 -8.77
C ARG A 228 -35.59 9.17 -9.83
N ILE A 229 -34.44 9.77 -9.50
CA ILE A 229 -33.64 10.55 -10.47
C ILE A 229 -33.12 9.64 -11.58
N LYS A 230 -32.63 8.44 -11.24
CA LYS A 230 -32.12 7.46 -12.20
C LYS A 230 -33.19 7.04 -13.22
N GLU A 231 -34.39 6.73 -12.75
CA GLU A 231 -35.51 6.34 -13.61
C GLU A 231 -36.00 7.49 -14.49
N ALA A 232 -36.09 8.71 -13.94
CA ALA A 232 -36.49 9.90 -14.69
C ALA A 232 -35.45 10.28 -15.76
N ALA A 233 -34.15 10.18 -15.44
CA ALA A 233 -33.07 10.45 -16.37
C ALA A 233 -33.09 9.47 -17.56
N ALA A 234 -33.31 8.18 -17.29
CA ALA A 234 -33.44 7.16 -18.33
C ALA A 234 -34.65 7.43 -19.25
N LYS A 235 -35.80 7.83 -18.71
CA LYS A 235 -36.99 8.18 -19.51
C LYS A 235 -36.79 9.40 -20.41
N GLN A 236 -35.95 10.35 -19.99
CA GLN A 236 -35.70 11.60 -20.71
C GLN A 236 -34.44 11.57 -21.57
N GLY A 237 -33.70 10.46 -21.60
CA GLY A 237 -32.44 10.33 -22.34
C GLY A 237 -31.33 11.27 -21.84
N LYS A 238 -31.41 11.73 -20.58
CA LYS A 238 -30.44 12.64 -19.96
C LYS A 238 -29.51 11.88 -19.02
N THR A 239 -28.36 12.47 -18.68
CA THR A 239 -27.56 11.95 -17.57
C THR A 239 -28.23 12.31 -16.23
N MET A 240 -27.98 11.51 -15.20
CA MET A 240 -28.49 11.81 -13.86
C MET A 240 -27.97 13.15 -13.33
N THR A 241 -26.75 13.54 -13.73
CA THR A 241 -26.14 14.80 -13.31
C THR A 241 -26.86 15.99 -13.94
N ASP A 242 -27.17 15.93 -15.23
CA ASP A 242 -27.85 17.03 -15.93
C ASP A 242 -29.27 17.20 -15.39
N LEU A 243 -30.01 16.10 -15.21
CA LEU A 243 -31.37 16.16 -14.67
C LEU A 243 -31.39 16.70 -13.22
N ALA A 244 -30.41 16.32 -12.40
CA ALA A 244 -30.30 16.82 -11.03
C ALA A 244 -29.92 18.30 -10.99
N ALA A 245 -29.05 18.76 -11.89
CA ALA A 245 -28.66 20.16 -12.00
C ALA A 245 -29.86 21.04 -12.40
N GLU A 246 -30.59 20.68 -13.46
CA GLU A 246 -31.78 21.40 -13.91
C GLU A 246 -32.84 21.49 -12.81
N ALA A 247 -33.08 20.40 -12.08
CA ALA A 247 -34.05 20.37 -10.98
C ALA A 247 -33.64 21.27 -9.81
N LEU A 248 -32.34 21.33 -9.50
CA LEU A 248 -31.80 22.21 -8.45
C LEU A 248 -31.86 23.67 -8.87
N GLU A 249 -31.50 24.00 -10.11
CA GLU A 249 -31.61 25.36 -10.66
C GLU A 249 -33.06 25.86 -10.62
N ALA A 250 -34.01 25.07 -11.13
CA ALA A 250 -35.43 25.42 -11.13
C ALA A 250 -36.03 25.54 -9.71
N TYR A 251 -35.48 24.82 -8.73
CA TYR A 251 -35.87 24.99 -7.33
C TYR A 251 -35.25 26.25 -6.72
N LEU A 252 -33.96 26.49 -6.98
CA LEU A 252 -33.24 27.65 -6.48
C LEU A 252 -33.83 28.96 -6.99
N GLU A 253 -34.21 29.04 -8.28
CA GLU A 253 -34.92 30.19 -8.87
C GLU A 253 -36.26 30.49 -8.19
N LYS A 254 -36.91 29.49 -7.57
CA LYS A 254 -38.18 29.69 -6.85
C LYS A 254 -37.99 30.19 -5.42
N ILE A 255 -36.79 30.03 -4.87
CA ILE A 255 -36.47 30.41 -3.48
C ILE A 255 -35.49 31.58 -3.38
N SER A 256 -34.95 32.05 -4.51
CA SER A 256 -34.19 33.30 -4.69
C SER A 256 -35.13 34.44 -5.04
#